data_AF-A0A947AHQ4-F1
#
_entry.id   AF-A0A947AHQ4-F1
#
_cell.length_a   1.000
_cell.length_b   1.000
_cell.length_c   1.000
_cell.angle_alpha   90.00
_cell.angle_beta   90.00
_cell.angle_gamma   90.00
#
_symmetry.space_group_name_H-M   'P 1'
#
loop_
_entity.id
_entity.type
_entity.pdbx_description
1 polymer ?
#
loop_
_entity_poly.entity_id
_entity_poly.type
_entity_poly.pdbx_seq_one_letter_code
_entity_poly.pdbx_strand_id
1 'polypeptide(L)' 'MKDEILISDKKIAKLAKRLAKTFSIDEEEAISTIYEEWDMVEQLFHAHTKVKAVHSHLIEEVNYLYRIA' A
#
# COMPACT_ATOMS: atom_id res chain seq x y z
N MET A 1 18.78 -3.18 14.08
CA MET A 1 18.09 -1.98 13.57
C MET A 1 17.16 -2.47 12.49
N LYS A 2 15.84 -2.24 12.61
CA LYS A 2 14.97 -2.35 11.44
C LYS A 2 15.44 -1.22 10.52
N ASP A 3 15.91 -1.56 9.33
CA ASP A 3 16.27 -0.55 8.33
C ASP A 3 15.00 0.24 8.03
N GLU A 4 14.87 1.47 8.54
CA GLU A 4 13.77 2.36 8.18
C GLU A 4 13.80 2.53 6.67
N ILE A 5 12.84 1.95 5.94
CA ILE A 5 12.75 2.19 4.51
C ILE A 5 12.18 3.59 4.33
N LEU A 6 13.03 4.46 3.80
CA LEU A 6 12.60 5.71 3.20
C LEU A 6 11.87 5.41 1.89
N ILE A 7 10.57 5.09 1.98
CA ILE A 7 9.70 4.98 0.82
C ILE A 7 9.48 6.40 0.29
N SER A 8 9.99 6.69 -0.91
CA SER A 8 9.84 8.02 -1.47
C SER A 8 8.36 8.39 -1.70
N ASP A 9 8.02 9.66 -1.50
CA ASP A 9 6.66 10.18 -1.73
C ASP A 9 6.14 9.86 -3.13
N LYS A 10 7.04 9.81 -4.12
CA LYS A 10 6.71 9.41 -5.50
C LYS A 10 6.22 7.96 -5.59
N LYS A 11 6.74 7.05 -4.76
CA LYS A 11 6.25 5.66 -4.68
C LYS A 11 4.90 5.61 -3.98
N ILE A 12 4.73 6.36 -2.89
CA ILE A 12 3.47 6.47 -2.15
C ILE A 12 2.36 7.03 -3.03
N ALA A 13 2.56 8.17 -3.69
CA ALA A 13 1.58 8.76 -4.61
C ALA A 13 1.20 7.80 -5.76
N LYS A 14 2.17 7.04 -6.29
CA LYS A 14 1.88 6.02 -7.31
C LYS A 14 1.09 4.84 -6.77
N LEU A 15 1.34 4.43 -5.52
CA LEU A 15 0.58 3.38 -4.86
C LEU A 15 -0.85 3.85 -4.60
N ALA A 16 -1.03 5.05 -4.03
CA ALA A 16 -2.32 5.67 -3.76
C ALA A 16 -3.20 5.73 -5.02
N LYS A 17 -2.66 6.27 -6.13
CA LYS A 17 -3.38 6.32 -7.40
C LYS A 17 -3.86 4.96 -7.91
N ARG A 18 -3.10 3.89 -7.62
CA ARG A 18 -3.48 2.52 -8.00
C ARG A 18 -4.55 1.94 -7.09
N LEU A 19 -4.44 2.18 -5.78
CA LEU A 19 -5.44 1.75 -4.80
C LEU A 19 -6.77 2.47 -5.02
N ALA A 20 -6.74 3.79 -5.20
CA ALA A 20 -7.89 4.63 -5.56
C ALA A 20 -8.67 4.02 -6.72
N LYS A 21 -7.98 3.71 -7.82
CA LYS A 21 -8.60 3.05 -8.98
C LYS A 21 -9.13 1.64 -8.69
N THR A 22 -8.45 0.88 -7.83
CA THR A 22 -8.83 -0.53 -7.55
C THR A 22 -10.08 -0.59 -6.67
N PHE A 23 -10.13 0.22 -5.63
CA PHE A 23 -11.22 0.26 -4.67
C PHE A 23 -12.32 1.25 -5.04
N SER A 24 -12.15 1.97 -6.16
CA SER A 24 -13.08 3.03 -6.62
C SER A 24 -13.30 4.12 -5.56
N ILE A 25 -12.23 4.48 -4.87
CA ILE A 25 -12.14 5.58 -3.89
C ILE A 25 -11.30 6.72 -4.47
N ASP A 26 -11.29 7.88 -3.82
CA ASP A 26 -10.43 8.99 -4.24
C ASP A 26 -8.96 8.81 -3.80
N GLU A 27 -8.08 9.68 -4.31
CA GLU A 27 -6.64 9.58 -4.00
C GLU A 27 -6.32 9.96 -2.54
N GLU A 28 -7.13 10.80 -1.89
CA GLU A 28 -6.92 11.23 -0.50
C GLU A 28 -7.28 10.09 0.47
N GLU A 29 -8.42 9.44 0.25
CA GLU A 29 -8.85 8.25 0.98
C GLU A 29 -7.81 7.12 0.82
N ALA A 30 -7.32 6.89 -0.40
CA ALA A 30 -6.28 5.90 -0.65
C ALA A 30 -4.94 6.24 0.05
N ILE A 31 -4.60 7.52 0.19
CA ILE A 31 -3.42 7.96 0.97
C ILE A 31 -3.66 7.69 2.46
N SER A 32 -4.84 8.00 2.99
CA SER A 32 -5.20 7.71 4.38
C SER A 32 -5.02 6.22 4.67
N THR A 33 -5.56 5.34 3.82
CA THR A 33 -5.40 3.89 3.97
C THR A 33 -3.94 3.45 3.97
N ILE A 34 -3.09 4.04 3.12
CA ILE A 34 -1.66 3.71 3.10
C ILE A 34 -0.98 4.05 4.43
N TYR A 35 -1.32 5.19 5.04
CA TYR A 35 -0.74 5.61 6.30
C TYR A 35 -1.35 4.90 7.51
N GLU A 36 -2.63 4.55 7.45
CA GLU A 36 -3.29 3.70 8.45
C GLU A 36 -2.66 2.30 8.49
N GLU A 37 -2.38 1.72 7.32
CA GLU A 37 -1.77 0.40 7.16
C GLU A 37 -0.24 0.45 6.97
N TRP A 38 0.43 1.48 7.52
CA TRP A 38 1.82 1.78 7.21
C TRP A 38 2.77 0.61 7.44
N ASP A 39 2.64 -0.11 8.56
CA ASP A 39 3.52 -1.24 8.90
C ASP A 39 3.47 -2.35 7.83
N MET A 40 2.29 -2.61 7.25
CA MET A 40 2.13 -3.58 6.18
C MET A 40 2.72 -3.06 4.87
N VAL A 41 2.45 -1.79 4.54
CA VAL A 41 3.00 -1.14 3.35
C VAL A 41 4.52 -1.15 3.39
N GLU A 42 5.12 -0.85 4.54
CA GLU A 42 6.57 -0.87 4.75
C GLU A 42 7.13 -2.27 4.53
N GLN A 43 6.53 -3.30 5.14
CA GLN A 43 6.93 -4.70 4.93
C GLN A 43 6.84 -5.13 3.47
N LEU A 44 5.78 -4.73 2.76
CA LEU A 44 5.63 -5.02 1.34
C LEU A 44 6.68 -4.30 0.50
N PHE A 45 7.08 -3.08 0.86
CA PHE A 45 8.18 -2.39 0.18
C PHE A 45 9.57 -2.96 0.51
N HIS A 46 9.75 -3.55 1.70
CA HIS A 46 10.93 -4.35 2.04
C HIS A 46 11.01 -5.61 1.17
N ALA A 47 9.91 -6.35 1.05
CA ALA A 47 9.84 -7.57 0.25
C ALA A 47 9.85 -7.30 -1.26
N HIS A 48 9.27 -6.18 -1.69
CA HIS A 48 9.06 -5.83 -3.08
C HIS A 48 9.44 -4.37 -3.37
N THR A 49 10.46 -4.16 -4.18
CA THR A 49 10.94 -2.79 -4.49
C THR A 49 10.05 -2.03 -5.48
N LYS A 50 9.19 -2.73 -6.24
CA LYS A 50 8.37 -2.18 -7.32
C LYS A 50 6.93 -1.94 -6.85
N VAL A 51 6.42 -0.71 -7.03
CA VAL A 51 5.05 -0.30 -6.67
C VAL A 51 3.97 -1.22 -7.23
N LYS A 52 4.13 -1.78 -8.45
CA LYS A 52 3.15 -2.71 -9.03
C LYS A 52 3.03 -4.01 -8.21
N ALA A 53 4.15 -4.53 -7.70
CA ALA A 53 4.15 -5.74 -6.88
C ALA A 53 3.55 -5.46 -5.50
N VAL A 54 3.97 -4.35 -4.86
CA VAL A 54 3.38 -3.89 -3.60
C VAL A 54 1.87 -3.70 -3.72
N HIS A 55 1.41 -3.05 -4.78
CA HIS A 55 -0.02 -2.86 -5.05
C HIS A 55 -0.77 -4.19 -5.16
N SER A 56 -0.20 -5.19 -5.84
CA SER A 56 -0.86 -6.49 -6.02
C SER A 56 -1.00 -7.22 -4.68
N HIS A 57 0.08 -7.28 -3.89
CA HIS A 57 0.06 -7.94 -2.59
C HIS A 57 -0.76 -7.18 -1.54
N LEU A 58 -0.71 -5.85 -1.54
CA LEU A 58 -1.53 -5.05 -0.63
C LEU A 58 -3.03 -5.25 -0.87
N ILE A 59 -3.46 -5.44 -2.12
CA ILE A 59 -4.86 -5.80 -2.42
C ILE A 59 -5.21 -7.17 -1.85
N GLU A 60 -4.30 -8.15 -1.94
CA GLU A 60 -4.52 -9.49 -1.39
C GLU A 60 -4.69 -9.42 0.14
N GLU A 61 -3.78 -8.74 0.82
CA GLU A 61 -3.81 -8.55 2.27
C GLU A 61 -5.06 -7.79 2.73
N VAL A 62 -5.40 -6.66 2.10
CA VAL A 62 -6.62 -5.89 2.42
C VAL A 62 -7.87 -6.72 2.18
N ASN A 63 -7.96 -7.44 1.05
CA ASN A 63 -9.12 -8.32 0.84
C ASN A 63 -9.18 -9.45 1.87
N TYR A 64 -8.05 -10.01 2.28
CA TYR A 64 -8.00 -11.06 3.30
C TYR A 64 -8.43 -10.54 4.68
N LEU A 65 -7.94 -9.38 5.11
CA LEU A 65 -8.23 -8.79 6.41
C LEU A 65 -9.67 -8.27 6.53
N TYR A 66 -10.18 -7.63 5.47
CA TYR A 66 -11.48 -6.96 5.50
C TYR A 66 -12.63 -7.78 4.91
N ARG A 67 -12.36 -8.90 4.23
CA ARG A 67 -13.39 -9.88 3.82
C ARG A 67 -13.26 -11.14 4.67
N ILE A 68 -13.64 -11.01 5.93
CA ILE A 68 -13.74 -12.10 6.91
C ILE A 68 -14.56 -13.25 6.31
N ALA A 69 -13.99 -14.46 6.36
CA ALA A 69 -14.66 -15.73 6.11
C ALA A 69 -15.82 -16.01 7.08
#